data_AF-A0A317KRZ6-F1
#
_entry.id   AF-A0A317KRZ6-F1
#
_cell.length_a   1.000
_cell.length_b   1.000
_cell.length_c   1.000
_cell.angle_alpha   90.00
_cell.angle_beta   90.00
_cell.angle_gamma   90.00
#
_symmetry.space_group_name_H-M   'P 1'
#
loop_
_entity.id
_entity.type
_entity.pdbx_description
1 polymer ?
#
loop_
_entity_poly.entity_id
_entity_poly.type
_entity_poly.pdbx_seq_one_letter_code
_entity_poly.pdbx_strand_id
1 'polypeptide(L)'
;MPPQKMDEPHGEVAPRAADDREGKCTAHNRRDELCGNYAIPGGKVCVMHGGSAPQVRKAAALRLLALADPAITALAEVVRSAPKESDRVRAATAILDRAGLGPSSKIEVEAKKWEEVFTTIVDDEDDEAPAWRRDRYADPEDHEEDDPAG
;
A
#
# COMPACT_ATOMS: atom_id res chain seq x y z
N MET A 1 -25.67 6.78 25.46
CA MET A 1 -24.72 6.95 24.34
C MET A 1 -25.04 8.29 23.68
N PRO A 2 -24.26 9.35 23.94
CA PRO A 2 -24.54 10.65 23.33
C PRO A 2 -24.24 10.60 21.82
N PRO A 3 -25.08 11.20 20.96
CA PRO A 3 -24.83 11.22 19.52
C PRO A 3 -23.63 12.11 19.21
N GLN A 4 -22.66 11.56 18.48
CA GLN A 4 -21.48 12.30 18.04
C GLN A 4 -21.87 13.29 16.95
N LYS A 5 -21.76 14.59 17.27
CA LYS A 5 -21.82 15.68 16.30
C LYS A 5 -20.57 15.58 15.43
N MET A 6 -20.73 15.28 14.15
CA MET A 6 -19.64 15.11 13.20
C MET A 6 -19.92 15.96 11.95
N ASP A 7 -20.22 17.25 12.16
CA ASP A 7 -20.23 18.26 11.11
C ASP A 7 -18.97 19.12 11.29
N GLU A 8 -17.80 18.53 11.06
CA GLU A 8 -16.57 19.30 10.92
C GLU A 8 -16.48 19.81 9.47
N PRO A 9 -16.38 21.13 9.24
CA PRO A 9 -16.41 21.69 7.91
C PRO A 9 -15.16 21.22 7.15
N HIS A 10 -15.39 20.61 5.98
CA HIS A 10 -14.33 20.38 5.00
C HIS A 10 -13.55 21.69 4.83
N GLY A 11 -12.26 21.66 5.20
CA GLY A 11 -11.41 22.84 5.28
C GLY A 11 -11.61 23.75 4.07
N GLU A 12 -11.93 25.00 4.35
CA GLU A 12 -12.20 26.02 3.35
C GLU A 12 -10.95 26.17 2.49
N VAL A 13 -11.00 25.62 1.27
CA VAL A 13 -9.91 25.76 0.30
C VAL A 13 -9.91 27.22 -0.10
N ALA A 14 -9.00 27.99 0.49
CA ALA A 14 -8.85 29.41 0.23
C ALA A 14 -8.90 29.66 -1.29
N PRO A 15 -9.75 30.57 -1.78
CA PRO A 15 -9.80 30.86 -3.21
C PRO A 15 -8.41 31.34 -3.62
N ARG A 16 -7.82 30.65 -4.61
CA ARG A 16 -6.59 31.14 -5.24
C ARG A 16 -6.88 32.57 -5.69
N ALA A 17 -6.16 33.54 -5.13
CA ALA A 17 -6.27 34.94 -5.52
C ALA A 17 -5.99 35.02 -7.02
N ALA A 18 -7.04 35.28 -7.80
CA ALA A 18 -6.96 35.31 -9.24
C ALA A 18 -6.28 36.61 -9.67
N ASP A 19 -5.08 36.52 -10.24
CA ASP A 19 -4.73 37.50 -11.28
C ASP A 19 -5.78 37.34 -12.39
N ASP A 20 -6.47 38.40 -12.79
CA ASP A 20 -7.48 38.39 -13.87
C ASP A 20 -6.91 37.87 -15.21
N ARG A 21 -5.57 37.75 -15.30
CA ARG A 21 -4.81 37.19 -16.42
C ARG A 21 -4.47 35.70 -16.25
N GLU A 22 -4.52 35.15 -15.04
CA GLU A 22 -4.10 33.77 -14.73
C GLU A 22 -4.97 32.68 -15.37
N GLY A 23 -6.15 33.06 -15.87
CA GLY A 23 -7.05 32.17 -16.61
C GLY A 23 -7.14 32.44 -18.11
N LYS A 24 -6.47 33.47 -18.66
CA LYS A 24 -6.66 33.88 -20.05
C LYS A 24 -5.72 33.15 -21.01
N CYS A 25 -6.18 33.01 -22.24
CA CYS A 25 -5.39 32.44 -23.32
C CYS A 25 -4.20 33.36 -23.64
N THR A 26 -2.99 32.78 -23.66
CA THR A 26 -1.73 33.48 -23.94
C THR A 26 -1.48 33.77 -25.43
N ALA A 27 -2.30 33.20 -26.33
CA ALA A 27 -2.20 33.47 -27.77
C ALA A 27 -2.73 34.86 -28.14
N HIS A 28 -2.26 35.40 -29.27
CA HIS A 28 -2.74 36.66 -29.84
C HIS A 28 -3.82 36.41 -30.91
N ASN A 29 -4.74 37.36 -31.04
CA ASN A 29 -5.78 37.37 -32.07
C ASN A 29 -5.23 37.92 -33.41
N ARG A 30 -6.06 37.99 -34.46
CA ARG A 30 -5.65 38.52 -35.78
C ARG A 30 -5.28 40.01 -35.79
N ARG A 31 -5.64 40.75 -34.74
CA ARG A 31 -5.32 42.18 -34.55
C ARG A 31 -4.08 42.37 -33.67
N ASP A 32 -3.36 41.28 -33.38
CA ASP A 32 -2.18 41.25 -32.52
C ASP A 32 -2.44 41.60 -31.04
N GLU A 33 -3.70 41.52 -30.60
CA GLU A 33 -4.07 41.70 -29.19
C GLU A 33 -4.17 40.34 -28.48
N LEU A 34 -3.99 40.30 -27.17
CA LEU A 34 -4.18 39.08 -26.37
C LEU A 34 -5.58 38.50 -26.58
N CYS A 35 -5.66 37.18 -26.69
CA CYS A 35 -6.92 36.49 -26.85
C CYS A 35 -7.83 36.71 -25.63
N GLY A 36 -9.05 37.21 -25.87
CA GLY A 36 -10.05 37.43 -24.84
C GLY A 36 -10.68 36.16 -24.26
N ASN A 37 -10.38 34.98 -24.81
CA ASN A 37 -10.92 33.70 -24.32
C ASN A 37 -10.13 33.17 -23.12
N TYR A 38 -10.79 32.38 -22.28
CA TYR A 38 -10.13 31.65 -21.20
C TYR A 38 -9.29 30.48 -21.74
N ALA A 39 -8.14 30.25 -21.11
CA ALA A 39 -7.34 29.06 -21.32
C ALA A 39 -8.10 27.82 -20.84
N ILE A 40 -7.79 26.67 -21.43
CA ILE A 40 -8.31 25.39 -20.93
C ILE A 40 -7.77 25.12 -19.51
N PRO A 41 -8.51 24.39 -18.66
CA PRO A 41 -8.01 23.99 -17.35
C PRO A 41 -6.67 23.24 -17.46
N GLY A 42 -5.66 23.68 -16.72
CA GLY A 42 -4.32 23.08 -16.76
C GLY A 42 -3.52 23.36 -18.04
N GLY A 43 -3.94 24.32 -18.87
CA GLY A 43 -3.25 24.76 -20.07
C GLY A 43 -3.09 26.29 -20.15
N LYS A 44 -2.43 26.76 -21.22
CA LYS A 44 -2.12 28.20 -21.45
C LYS A 44 -2.91 28.84 -22.60
N VAL A 45 -3.63 28.04 -23.38
CA VAL A 45 -4.36 28.48 -24.57
C VAL A 45 -5.79 27.99 -24.53
N CYS A 46 -6.71 28.73 -25.16
CA CYS A 46 -8.10 28.32 -25.28
C CYS A 46 -8.25 27.18 -26.30
N VAL A 47 -9.44 26.60 -26.37
CA VAL A 47 -9.79 25.54 -27.34
C VAL A 47 -9.51 25.98 -28.78
N MET A 48 -9.81 27.24 -29.11
CA MET A 48 -9.65 27.81 -30.46
C MET A 48 -8.19 28.05 -30.85
N HIS A 49 -7.32 28.34 -29.89
CA HIS A 49 -5.89 28.57 -30.12
C HIS A 49 -5.02 27.34 -29.83
N GLY A 50 -5.62 26.14 -29.92
CA GLY A 50 -4.89 24.87 -29.87
C GLY A 50 -4.98 24.10 -28.56
N GLY A 51 -5.81 24.52 -27.60
CA GLY A 51 -6.06 23.75 -26.37
C GLY A 51 -6.60 22.33 -26.64
N SER A 52 -7.33 22.17 -27.74
CA SER A 52 -7.85 20.87 -28.20
C SER A 52 -6.89 20.08 -29.11
N ALA A 53 -5.67 20.59 -29.35
CA ALA A 53 -4.75 19.95 -30.27
C ALA A 53 -4.32 18.55 -29.75
N PRO A 54 -4.09 17.56 -30.64
CA PRO A 54 -3.76 16.19 -30.23
C PRO A 54 -2.54 16.10 -29.30
N GLN A 55 -1.50 16.91 -29.54
CA GLN A 55 -0.31 16.97 -28.70
C GLN A 55 -0.58 17.54 -27.31
N VAL A 56 -1.53 18.48 -27.18
CA VAL A 56 -1.93 19.05 -25.88
C VAL A 56 -2.70 18.01 -25.08
N ARG A 57 -3.62 17.28 -25.73
CA ARG A 57 -4.35 16.15 -25.11
C ARG A 57 -3.41 15.05 -24.66
N LYS A 58 -2.45 14.65 -25.50
CA LYS A 58 -1.42 13.66 -25.16
C LYS A 58 -0.59 14.11 -23.95
N ALA A 59 -0.15 15.37 -23.94
CA ALA A 59 0.61 15.91 -22.80
C ALA A 59 -0.23 15.93 -21.50
N ALA A 60 -1.52 16.25 -21.57
CA ALA A 60 -2.41 16.18 -20.42
C ALA A 60 -2.57 14.74 -19.91
N ALA A 61 -2.74 13.77 -20.81
CA ALA A 61 -2.82 12.35 -20.44
C ALA A 61 -1.54 11.85 -19.76
N LEU A 62 -0.36 12.28 -20.23
CA LEU A 62 0.91 11.94 -19.58
C LEU A 62 1.03 12.52 -18.17
N ARG A 63 0.54 13.75 -17.93
CA ARG A 63 0.51 14.32 -16.57
C ARG A 63 -0.41 13.53 -15.65
N LEU A 64 -1.56 13.09 -16.15
CA LEU A 64 -2.47 12.22 -15.38
C LEU A 64 -1.81 10.88 -15.05
N LEU A 65 -1.11 10.27 -16.01
CA LEU A 65 -0.40 9.01 -15.79
C LEU A 65 0.73 9.16 -14.76
N ALA A 66 1.47 10.28 -14.79
CA ALA A 66 2.51 10.58 -13.82
C ALA A 66 1.98 10.71 -12.38
N LEU A 67 0.67 10.88 -12.18
CA LEU A 67 0.05 10.89 -10.86
C LEU A 67 -0.23 9.49 -10.30
N ALA A 68 -0.02 8.42 -11.06
CA ALA A 68 -0.28 7.06 -10.59
C ALA A 68 0.56 6.69 -9.36
N ASP A 69 1.88 6.86 -9.41
CA ASP A 69 2.80 6.54 -8.31
C ASP A 69 2.55 7.38 -7.05
N PRO A 70 2.43 8.72 -7.11
CA PRO A 70 2.11 9.50 -5.91
C PRO A 70 0.69 9.20 -5.39
N ALA A 71 -0.26 8.82 -6.25
CA ALA A 71 -1.59 8.40 -5.79
C ALA A 71 -1.52 7.08 -4.99
N ILE A 72 -0.72 6.10 -5.43
CA ILE A 72 -0.51 4.86 -4.66
C ILE A 72 0.14 5.17 -3.31
N THR A 73 1.13 6.07 -3.29
CA THR A 73 1.77 6.53 -2.03
C THR A 73 0.76 7.17 -1.09
N ALA A 74 -0.12 8.03 -1.61
CA ALA A 74 -1.18 8.65 -0.83
C ALA A 74 -2.19 7.63 -0.30
N LEU A 75 -2.58 6.63 -1.10
CA LEU A 75 -3.44 5.54 -0.64
C LEU A 75 -2.78 4.73 0.49
N ALA A 76 -1.47 4.45 0.38
CA ALA A 76 -0.74 3.76 1.44
C ALA A 76 -0.71 4.56 2.74
N GLU A 77 -0.66 5.89 2.67
CA GLU A 77 -0.78 6.76 3.84
C GLU A 77 -2.18 6.73 4.44
N VAL A 78 -3.23 6.78 3.59
CA VAL A 78 -4.63 6.65 4.05
C VAL A 78 -4.83 5.35 4.82
N VAL A 79 -4.26 4.23 4.36
CA VAL A 79 -4.32 2.94 5.08
C VAL A 79 -3.72 3.03 6.48
N ARG A 80 -2.62 3.78 6.66
CA ARG A 80 -1.92 3.90 7.95
C ARG A 80 -2.58 4.88 8.92
N SER A 81 -3.04 6.03 8.44
CA SER A 81 -3.33 7.18 9.31
C SER A 81 -4.74 7.76 9.19
N ALA A 82 -5.56 7.32 8.23
CA ALA A 82 -6.91 7.89 8.09
C ALA A 82 -7.75 7.64 9.36
N PRO A 83 -8.51 8.62 9.87
CA PRO A 83 -9.23 8.50 11.13
C PRO A 83 -10.41 7.53 11.05
N LYS A 84 -11.06 7.45 9.88
CA LYS A 84 -12.20 6.56 9.64
C LYS A 84 -11.71 5.20 9.15
N GLU A 85 -12.08 4.15 9.88
CA GLU A 85 -11.80 2.76 9.50
C GLU A 85 -12.30 2.44 8.09
N SER A 86 -13.47 2.94 7.71
CA SER A 86 -14.03 2.73 6.38
C SER A 86 -13.15 3.28 5.25
N ASP A 87 -12.44 4.38 5.47
CA ASP A 87 -11.54 4.95 4.48
C ASP A 87 -10.23 4.17 4.39
N ARG A 88 -9.74 3.64 5.53
CA ARG A 88 -8.59 2.70 5.56
C ARG A 88 -8.89 1.44 4.76
N VAL A 89 -10.04 0.81 5.00
CA VAL A 89 -10.47 -0.41 4.31
C VAL A 89 -10.62 -0.17 2.81
N ARG A 90 -11.27 0.94 2.40
CA ARG A 90 -11.41 1.30 0.98
C ARG A 90 -10.07 1.51 0.29
N ALA A 91 -9.13 2.20 0.95
CA ALA A 91 -7.80 2.40 0.41
C ALA A 91 -7.02 1.09 0.29
N ALA A 92 -7.13 0.19 1.28
CA ALA A 92 -6.52 -1.13 1.25
C ALA A 92 -7.06 -1.99 0.10
N THR A 93 -8.39 -2.07 -0.06
CA THR A 93 -9.02 -2.78 -1.18
C THR A 93 -8.56 -2.22 -2.52
N ALA A 94 -8.52 -0.89 -2.67
CA ALA A 94 -8.07 -0.24 -3.89
C ALA A 94 -6.61 -0.57 -4.27
N ILE A 95 -5.74 -0.77 -3.27
CA ILE A 95 -4.36 -1.21 -3.50
C ILE A 95 -4.32 -2.69 -3.92
N LEU A 96 -5.06 -3.56 -3.22
CA LEU A 96 -5.10 -5.00 -3.51
C LEU A 96 -5.63 -5.30 -4.91
N ASP A 97 -6.71 -4.62 -5.33
CA ASP A 97 -7.28 -4.77 -6.67
C ASP A 97 -6.26 -4.40 -7.77
N ARG A 98 -5.42 -3.39 -7.53
CA ARG A 98 -4.36 -2.97 -8.46
C ARG A 98 -3.16 -3.90 -8.46
N ALA A 99 -2.89 -4.54 -7.32
CA ALA A 99 -1.86 -5.58 -7.21
C ALA A 99 -2.30 -6.91 -7.84
N GLY A 100 -3.55 -7.03 -8.31
CA GLY A 100 -4.10 -8.27 -8.84
C GLY A 100 -4.54 -9.26 -7.76
N LEU A 101 -4.58 -8.83 -6.50
CA LEU A 101 -5.00 -9.61 -5.33
C LEU A 101 -6.49 -9.40 -5.03
N GLY A 102 -7.31 -9.32 -6.09
CA GLY A 102 -8.74 -9.12 -5.96
C GLY A 102 -9.46 -10.33 -5.35
N PRO A 103 -10.77 -10.25 -5.08
CA PRO A 103 -11.52 -11.30 -4.39
C PRO A 103 -11.47 -12.70 -5.03
N SER A 104 -11.15 -12.78 -6.33
CA SER A 104 -11.03 -14.03 -7.09
C SER A 104 -9.59 -14.50 -7.30
N SER A 105 -8.59 -13.83 -6.73
CA SER A 105 -7.19 -14.23 -6.89
C SER A 105 -6.93 -15.55 -6.16
N LYS A 106 -6.69 -16.63 -6.92
CA LYS A 106 -6.20 -17.89 -6.36
C LYS A 106 -4.70 -17.78 -6.16
N ILE A 107 -4.27 -17.77 -4.89
CA ILE A 107 -2.86 -17.83 -4.52
C ILE A 107 -2.57 -19.29 -4.17
N GLU A 108 -1.97 -20.02 -5.10
CA GLU A 108 -1.46 -21.37 -4.83
C GLU A 108 -0.09 -21.22 -4.16
N VAL A 109 -0.03 -21.49 -2.86
CA VAL A 109 1.23 -21.52 -2.11
C VAL A 109 1.64 -22.98 -1.98
N GLU A 110 2.64 -23.40 -2.75
CA GLU A 110 3.38 -24.63 -2.46
C GLU A 110 4.29 -24.37 -1.25
N ALA A 111 3.75 -24.55 -0.05
CA ALA A 111 4.58 -24.67 1.13
C ALA A 111 5.36 -25.99 1.02
N LYS A 112 6.66 -25.97 1.34
CA LYS A 112 7.46 -27.19 1.47
C LYS A 112 6.70 -28.16 2.37
N LYS A 113 6.60 -29.41 1.91
CA LYS A 113 5.95 -30.48 2.65
C LYS A 113 6.61 -30.51 4.01
N TRP A 114 5.83 -30.29 5.07
CA TRP A 114 6.29 -30.29 6.46
C TRP A 114 7.18 -31.50 6.76
N GLU A 115 6.96 -32.63 6.08
CA GLU A 115 7.83 -33.82 6.08
C GLU A 115 9.32 -33.51 5.81
N GLU A 116 9.69 -32.67 4.85
CA GLU A 116 11.10 -32.32 4.57
C GLU A 116 11.74 -31.47 5.68
N VAL A 117 10.93 -30.62 6.34
CA VAL A 117 11.38 -29.84 7.49
C VAL A 117 11.54 -30.74 8.71
N PHE A 118 10.62 -31.69 8.90
CA PHE A 118 10.70 -32.68 9.97
C PHE A 118 11.89 -33.63 9.79
N THR A 119 12.17 -34.12 8.58
CA THR A 119 13.36 -34.97 8.34
C THR A 119 14.63 -34.21 8.65
N THR A 120 14.74 -32.94 8.26
CA THR A 120 15.92 -32.14 8.60
C THR A 120 16.11 -31.97 10.12
N ILE A 121 15.02 -31.84 10.89
CA ILE A 121 15.08 -31.70 12.36
C ILE A 121 15.36 -33.03 13.06
N VAL A 122 14.89 -34.15 12.47
CA VAL A 122 15.05 -35.50 13.02
C VAL A 122 16.40 -36.12 12.63
N ASP A 123 16.94 -35.77 11.46
CA ASP A 123 18.21 -36.27 10.93
C ASP A 123 19.44 -35.45 11.38
N ASP A 124 19.27 -34.39 12.18
CA ASP A 124 20.38 -33.82 12.96
C ASP A 124 20.75 -34.84 14.06
N GLU A 125 21.54 -35.84 13.67
CA GLU A 125 22.19 -36.88 14.49
C GLU A 125 23.22 -36.29 15.48
N ASP A 126 22.84 -35.29 16.27
CA ASP A 126 23.52 -34.98 17.53
C ASP A 126 22.79 -35.73 18.66
N ASP A 127 22.86 -37.06 18.59
CA ASP A 127 22.41 -38.03 19.61
C ASP A 127 23.31 -38.02 20.87
N GLU A 128 24.03 -36.92 21.13
CA GLU A 128 24.67 -36.71 22.42
C GLU A 128 23.71 -35.92 23.31
N ALA A 129 22.81 -36.65 23.97
CA ALA A 129 22.00 -36.11 25.04
C ALA A 129 22.90 -35.34 26.01
N PRO A 130 22.66 -34.02 26.23
CA PRO A 130 23.52 -33.22 27.09
C PRO A 130 23.53 -33.81 28.49
N ALA A 131 24.69 -33.77 29.17
CA ALA A 131 24.98 -34.54 30.38
C ALA A 131 23.90 -34.46 31.48
N TRP A 132 23.16 -33.34 31.56
CA TRP A 132 22.06 -33.15 32.51
C TRP A 132 20.80 -34.00 32.24
N ARG A 133 20.68 -34.63 31.08
CA ARG A 133 19.54 -35.49 30.69
C ARG A 133 19.79 -36.99 30.94
N ARG A 134 21.04 -37.41 31.18
CA ARG A 134 21.39 -38.83 31.44
C ARG A 134 20.78 -39.37 32.74
N ASP A 135 20.41 -38.49 33.67
CA ASP A 135 20.12 -38.87 35.06
C ASP A 135 18.62 -39.03 35.39
N ARG A 136 17.72 -38.66 34.47
CA ARG A 136 16.27 -38.63 34.77
C ARG A 136 15.55 -39.97 34.55
N TYR A 137 16.13 -40.86 33.76
CA TYR A 137 15.61 -42.21 33.48
C TYR A 137 16.71 -43.25 33.65
N ALA A 138 17.56 -43.09 34.66
CA ALA A 138 18.29 -44.24 35.19
C ALA A 138 17.25 -45.25 35.69
N ASP A 139 17.37 -46.49 35.22
CA ASP A 139 16.47 -47.58 35.56
C ASP A 139 16.49 -47.80 37.09
N PRO A 140 15.33 -47.82 37.79
CA PRO A 140 15.30 -48.10 39.24
C PRO A 140 15.77 -49.51 39.62
N GLU A 141 16.01 -50.41 38.67
CA GLU A 141 16.45 -51.79 38.96
C GLU A 141 17.95 -51.94 39.31
N ASP A 142 18.77 -50.88 39.22
CA ASP A 142 20.17 -50.90 39.66
C ASP A 142 20.37 -50.65 41.18
N HIS A 143 19.34 -50.89 41.99
CA HIS A 143 19.48 -50.97 43.44
C HIS A 143 20.11 -52.31 43.83
N GLU A 144 21.44 -52.32 43.99
CA GLU A 144 22.21 -53.44 44.55
C GLU A 144 21.52 -53.99 45.81
N GLU A 145 21.11 -55.25 45.76
CA GLU A 145 20.72 -56.02 46.94
C GLU A 145 21.98 -56.22 47.79
N ASP A 146 22.09 -55.47 48.89
CA ASP A 146 23.01 -55.75 49.99
C ASP A 146 22.65 -57.12 50.60
N ASP A 147 23.26 -58.19 50.08
CA ASP A 147 23.21 -59.52 50.68
C ASP A 147 24.30 -59.64 51.77
N PRO A 148 23.96 -59.75 53.08
CA PRO A 148 24.96 -59.90 54.13
C PRO A 148 25.47 -61.35 54.17
N ALA A 149 26.70 -61.58 53.74
CA ALA A 149 27.38 -62.86 53.90
C ALA A 149 28.54 -62.76 54.89
N GLY A 150 28.37 -63.41 56.06
CA GLY A 150 29.47 -64.00 56.85
C GLY A 150 29.96 -63.24 58.06
#